data_AF-A0ABC8SFX3-F1
#
_entry.id   AF-A0ABC8SFX3-F1
#
_cell.length_a   1.000
_cell.length_b   1.000
_cell.length_c   1.000
_cell.angle_alpha   90.00
_cell.angle_beta   90.00
_cell.angle_gamma   90.00
#
_symmetry.space_group_name_H-M   'P 1'
#
loop_
_entity.id
_entity.type
_entity.pdbx_description
1 polymer ?
#
loop_
_entity_poly.entity_id
_entity_poly.type
_entity_poly.pdbx_seq_one_letter_code
_entity_poly.pdbx_strand_id
1 'polypeptide(L)'
;MALLKCKAGSPAAWREVVLKASKLRAEVAVKMGIVDSAHDSAAETVVAAVKLGEELVLRKWDGHVVQVRAKLLDITNRKSHFLESLA
;
A
#
# COMPACT_ATOMS: atom_id res chain seq x y z
N MET A 1 -12.13 4.09 -4.42
CA MET A 1 -10.85 4.26 -5.14
C MET A 1 -9.63 4.55 -4.27
N ALA A 2 -9.80 5.01 -3.01
CA ALA A 2 -8.69 5.44 -2.14
C ALA A 2 -7.56 4.40 -1.98
N LEU A 3 -7.90 3.14 -1.69
CA LEU A 3 -6.91 2.08 -1.51
C LEU A 3 -6.06 1.84 -2.76
N LEU A 4 -6.67 1.91 -3.95
CA LEU A 4 -5.96 1.71 -5.21
C LEU A 4 -5.04 2.88 -5.54
N LYS A 5 -5.47 4.12 -5.27
CA LYS A 5 -4.60 5.32 -5.38
C LYS A 5 -3.40 5.23 -4.44
N CYS A 6 -3.60 4.74 -3.21
CA CYS A 6 -2.53 4.61 -2.23
C CYS A 6 -1.58 3.44 -2.49
N LYS A 7 -2.10 2.28 -2.92
CA LYS A 7 -1.32 1.04 -3.00
C LYS A 7 -0.80 0.73 -4.40
N ALA A 8 -1.48 1.20 -5.44
CA ALA A 8 -1.12 0.95 -6.82
C ALA A 8 -1.01 2.30 -7.56
N GLY A 9 -0.10 3.19 -7.16
CA GLY A 9 -0.09 4.58 -7.65
C GLY A 9 0.12 4.75 -9.16
N SER A 10 0.58 3.73 -9.89
CA SER A 10 0.83 3.83 -11.33
C SER A 10 -0.40 3.49 -12.19
N PRO A 11 -0.68 4.24 -13.27
CA PRO A 11 -1.74 3.90 -14.21
C PRO A 11 -1.56 2.52 -14.86
N ALA A 12 -0.32 2.05 -14.98
CA ALA A 12 -0.01 0.70 -15.48
C ALA A 12 -0.50 -0.39 -14.50
N ALA A 13 -0.30 -0.20 -13.20
CA ALA A 13 -0.82 -1.09 -12.17
C ALA A 13 -2.35 -1.14 -12.18
N TRP A 14 -3.02 -0.01 -12.43
CA TRP A 14 -4.48 0.04 -12.52
C TRP A 14 -5.01 -0.74 -13.71
N ARG A 15 -4.35 -0.64 -14.86
CA ARG A 15 -4.74 -1.40 -16.05
C ARG A 15 -4.66 -2.91 -15.81
N GLU A 16 -3.61 -3.38 -15.15
CA GLU A 16 -3.47 -4.82 -14.85
C GLU A 16 -4.47 -5.29 -13.78
N VAL A 17 -4.61 -4.56 -12.68
CA VAL A 17 -5.39 -5.00 -11.53
C VAL A 17 -6.90 -4.76 -11.72
N VAL A 18 -7.30 -3.62 -12.28
CA VAL A 18 -8.72 -3.23 -12.38
C VAL A 18 -9.32 -3.56 -13.74
N LEU A 19 -8.66 -3.17 -14.84
CA LEU A 19 -9.26 -3.35 -16.17
C LEU A 19 -9.11 -4.77 -16.67
N LYS A 20 -7.95 -5.39 -16.44
CA LYS A 20 -7.66 -6.76 -16.91
C LYS A 20 -7.96 -7.83 -15.89
N ALA A 21 -8.09 -7.47 -14.60
CA ALA A 21 -8.19 -8.42 -13.49
C ALA A 21 -7.07 -9.49 -13.51
N SER A 22 -5.87 -9.09 -13.93
CA SER A 22 -4.71 -9.98 -14.06
C SER A 22 -4.29 -10.55 -12.70
N LYS A 23 -4.05 -11.86 -12.63
CA LYS A 23 -3.38 -12.47 -11.47
C LYS A 23 -1.88 -12.18 -11.55
N LEU A 24 -1.38 -11.35 -10.63
CA LEU A 24 0.02 -10.96 -10.58
C LEU A 24 0.81 -11.90 -9.66
N ARG A 25 2.01 -12.30 -10.10
CA ARG A 25 3.00 -12.93 -9.22
C ARG A 25 3.63 -11.87 -8.31
N ALA A 26 4.10 -12.28 -7.14
CA ALA A 26 4.60 -11.36 -6.12
C ALA A 26 5.76 -10.50 -6.62
N GLU A 27 6.67 -11.05 -7.42
CA GLU A 27 7.85 -10.35 -7.95
C GLU A 27 7.45 -9.24 -8.93
N VAL A 28 6.39 -9.47 -9.71
CA VAL A 28 5.82 -8.46 -10.61
C VAL A 28 5.13 -7.36 -9.79
N ALA A 29 4.39 -7.73 -8.74
CA ALA A 29 3.73 -6.77 -7.86
C ALA A 29 4.73 -5.85 -7.13
N VAL A 30 5.92 -6.36 -6.75
CA VAL A 30 7.02 -5.53 -6.23
C VAL A 30 7.48 -4.51 -7.28
N LYS A 31 7.78 -4.97 -8.50
CA LYS A 31 8.22 -4.09 -9.61
C LYS A 31 7.22 -3.00 -9.95
N MET A 32 5.93 -3.29 -9.79
CA MET A 32 4.84 -2.33 -10.02
C MET A 32 4.59 -1.39 -8.84
N GLY A 33 5.32 -1.54 -7.73
CA GLY A 33 5.17 -0.75 -6.52
C GLY A 33 3.89 -1.05 -5.74
N ILE A 34 3.26 -2.21 -5.99
CA ILE A 34 2.02 -2.62 -5.32
C ILE A 34 2.33 -3.19 -3.93
N VAL A 35 3.34 -4.05 -3.84
CA VAL A 35 3.84 -4.61 -2.58
C VAL A 35 5.30 -4.21 -2.35
N ASP A 36 5.73 -4.20 -1.10
CA ASP A 36 7.06 -3.71 -0.71
C ASP A 36 8.13 -4.80 -0.91
N SER A 37 7.81 -6.04 -0.55
CA SER A 37 8.68 -7.21 -0.68
C SER A 37 7.90 -8.46 -1.12
N ALA A 38 8.63 -9.44 -1.64
CA ALA A 38 8.12 -10.76 -2.00
C ALA A 38 8.99 -11.84 -1.35
N HIS A 39 8.38 -12.93 -0.93
CA HIS A 39 9.03 -14.05 -0.24
C HIS A 39 8.46 -15.37 -0.76
N ASP A 40 9.23 -16.46 -0.63
CA ASP A 40 8.92 -17.74 -1.28
C ASP A 40 7.81 -18.50 -0.55
N SER A 41 7.54 -18.16 0.71
CA SER A 41 6.49 -18.75 1.51
C SER A 41 5.74 -17.74 2.39
N ALA A 42 4.53 -18.13 2.81
CA ALA A 42 3.76 -17.36 3.78
C ALA A 42 4.50 -17.22 5.13
N ALA A 43 5.20 -18.28 5.56
CA ALA A 43 5.99 -18.25 6.79
C ALA A 43 7.13 -17.23 6.71
N GLU A 44 7.90 -17.23 5.62
CA GLU A 44 8.96 -16.24 5.39
C GLU A 44 8.41 -14.82 5.30
N THR A 45 7.24 -14.64 4.69
CA THR A 45 6.57 -13.33 4.63
C THR A 45 6.27 -12.79 6.01
N VAL A 46 5.77 -13.63 6.92
CA VAL A 46 5.48 -13.24 8.30
C VAL A 46 6.78 -12.88 9.04
N VAL A 47 7.82 -13.69 8.90
CA VAL A 47 9.12 -13.43 9.52
C VAL A 47 9.69 -12.08 9.04
N ALA A 48 9.65 -11.82 7.73
CA ALA A 48 10.11 -10.56 7.15
C ALA A 48 9.27 -9.37 7.64
N ALA A 49 7.95 -9.51 7.76
CA ALA A 49 7.08 -8.46 8.25
C ALA A 49 7.34 -8.12 9.73
N VAL A 50 7.57 -9.12 10.58
CA VAL A 50 7.93 -8.92 11.99
C VAL A 50 9.27 -8.18 12.09
N LYS A 51 10.28 -8.64 11.35
CA LYS A 51 11.60 -7.99 11.31
C LYS A 51 11.51 -6.53 10.85
N LEU A 52 10.70 -6.24 9.83
CA LEU A 52 10.47 -4.87 9.40
C LEU A 52 9.86 -4.02 10.52
N GLY A 53 8.92 -4.57 11.29
CA GLY A 53 8.36 -3.91 12.48
C GLY A 53 9.43 -3.57 13.52
N GLU A 54 10.32 -4.53 13.82
CA GLU A 54 11.44 -4.33 14.75
C GLU A 54 12.40 -3.24 14.26
N GLU A 55 12.74 -3.24 12.96
CA GLU A 55 13.59 -2.22 12.35
C GLU A 55 12.97 -0.81 12.43
N LEU A 56 11.66 -0.70 12.28
CA LEU A 56 10.96 0.57 12.46
C LEU A 56 11.06 1.05 13.92
N VAL A 57 10.85 0.18 14.90
CA VAL A 57 11.00 0.52 16.33
C VAL A 57 12.42 1.01 16.62
N LEU A 58 13.45 0.35 16.07
CA LEU A 58 14.86 0.77 16.21
C LEU A 58 15.12 2.16 15.61
N ARG A 59 14.41 2.53 14.54
CA ARG A 59 14.44 3.87 13.94
C ARG A 59 13.64 4.92 14.74
N LYS A 60 13.21 4.57 15.96
CA LYS A 60 12.36 5.40 16.84
C LYS A 60 11.07 5.85 16.14
N TRP A 61 10.50 4.98 15.31
CA TRP A 61 9.19 5.26 14.73
C TRP A 61 8.13 5.34 15.84
N ASP A 62 7.47 6.48 15.93
CA ASP A 62 6.35 6.68 16.84
C ASP A 62 5.05 6.21 16.17
N GLY A 63 4.48 5.12 16.69
CA GLY A 63 3.20 4.59 16.22
C GLY A 63 2.06 5.59 16.27
N HIS A 64 2.10 6.55 17.21
CA HIS A 64 1.10 7.61 17.31
C HIS A 64 1.15 8.56 16.10
N VAL A 65 2.37 8.91 15.65
CA VAL A 65 2.58 9.72 14.43
C VAL A 65 2.09 8.97 13.18
N VAL A 66 2.31 7.66 13.12
CA VAL A 66 1.83 6.82 12.00
C VAL A 66 0.30 6.77 11.97
N GLN A 67 -0.34 6.59 13.13
CA GLN A 67 -1.81 6.62 13.24
C GLN A 67 -2.39 7.97 12.81
N VAL A 68 -1.77 9.07 13.22
CA VAL A 68 -2.18 10.42 12.80
C VAL A 68 -2.01 10.61 11.29
N ARG A 69 -0.88 10.16 10.72
CA ARG A 69 -0.66 10.20 9.26
C ARG A 69 -1.68 9.37 8.49
N ALA A 70 -1.99 8.15 8.96
CA ALA A 70 -3.00 7.30 8.34
C ALA A 70 -4.38 7.97 8.35
N LYS A 71 -4.76 8.60 9.48
CA LYS A 71 -6.02 9.34 9.62
C LYS A 71 -6.09 10.57 8.69
N LEU A 72 -4.99 11.31 8.56
CA LEU A 72 -4.89 12.44 7.61
C LEU A 72 -5.02 11.98 6.15
N LEU A 73 -4.43 10.83 5.81
CA LEU A 73 -4.55 10.24 4.47
C LEU A 73 -6.01 9.89 4.14
N ASP A 74 -6.72 9.31 5.11
CA ASP A 74 -8.14 8.96 4.98
C ASP A 74 -9.04 10.21 4.84
N ILE A 75 -8.77 11.26 5.61
CA ILE A 75 -9.48 12.56 5.48
C ILE A 75 -9.24 13.17 4.09
N THR A 76 -7.99 13.17 3.63
CA THR A 76 -7.61 13.72 2.32
C THR A 76 -8.29 12.97 1.19
N ASN A 77 -8.29 11.64 1.25
CA ASN A 77 -8.96 10.80 0.26
C ASN A 77 -10.49 11.02 0.24
N ARG A 78 -11.14 11.18 1.40
CA ARG A 78 -12.57 11.52 1.47
C ARG A 78 -12.88 12.88 0.86
N LYS A 79 -12.07 13.91 1.13
CA LYS A 79 -12.24 15.23 0.53
C LYS A 79 -12.09 15.17 -1.00
N SER A 80 -11.10 14.45 -1.52
CA SER A 80 -10.92 14.26 -2.96
C SER A 80 -12.15 13.61 -3.60
N HIS A 81 -12.72 12.57 -3.00
CA HIS A 81 -13.94 11.94 -3.51
C HIS A 81 -15.16 12.89 -3.48
N PHE A 82 -15.30 13.68 -2.41
CA PHE A 82 -16.38 14.65 -2.31
C PHE A 82 -16.28 15.73 -3.41
N LEU A 83 -15.07 16.24 -3.66
CA LEU A 83 -14.83 17.22 -4.73
C LEU A 83 -15.03 16.62 -6.13
N GLU A 84 -14.61 15.38 -6.37
CA GLU A 84 -14.85 14.65 -7.63
C GLU A 84 -16.36 14.37 -7.87
N SER A 85 -17.21 14.37 -6.83
CA SER A 85 -18.66 14.16 -6.97
C SER A 85 -19.49 15.43 -7.20
N LEU A 86 -18.86 16.60 -7.03
CA LEU A 86 -19.47 17.91 -7.26
C LEU A 86 -19.11 18.50 -8.63
N ALA A 87 -18.19 17.85 -9.36
CA ALA A 87 -17.75 18.20 -10.71
C ALA A 87 -18.37 17.24 -11.73
#